data_AF-K1Y2N1-F1
#
_entry.id   AF-K1Y2N1-F1
#
_cell.length_a   1.000
_cell.length_b   1.000
_cell.length_c   1.000
_cell.angle_alpha   90.00
_cell.angle_beta   90.00
_cell.angle_gamma   90.00
#
_symmetry.space_group_name_H-M   'P 1'
#
loop_
_entity.id
_entity.type
_entity.pdbx_description
1 polymer ?
#
loop_
_entity_poly.entity_id
_entity_poly.type
_entity_poly.pdbx_seq_one_letter_code
_entity_poly.pdbx_strand_id
1 'polypeptide(L)'
;MFENYTATKRDLETVKEALTFTLRPELRFIFSDLSRIIKTLTISYDSKFIYVWSLDPIKLTKISHNLEIPDKWQMGWWANIISRELKKYLPNKIGIPMISGGLLTPFIALQKAKNISDNPYITRESYLATIVHEFGHVYFEGNNKKGELSAFCTEYYASQLFWPNHIEKLNKFIEMIRKNTPTKTEHNDQHIFALLNANKFITRYPKVWPIKLLK
;
A
#
# COMPACT_ATOMS: atom_id res chain seq x y z
N MET A 1 -0.77 0.83 21.44
CA MET A 1 0.72 0.82 21.48
C MET A 1 1.30 2.19 21.13
N PHE A 2 0.68 2.95 20.21
CA PHE A 2 1.24 4.18 19.66
C PHE A 2 0.45 5.46 20.01
N GLU A 3 -0.27 5.49 21.14
CA GLU A 3 -1.14 6.62 21.56
C GLU A 3 -0.43 7.98 21.58
N ASN A 4 0.84 8.02 22.01
CA ASN A 4 1.65 9.24 22.10
C ASN A 4 2.78 9.30 21.07
N TYR A 5 2.71 8.45 20.04
CA TYR A 5 3.76 8.37 19.04
C TYR A 5 3.83 9.65 18.19
N THR A 6 5.03 10.13 17.93
CA THR A 6 5.28 11.28 17.04
C THR A 6 6.15 10.82 15.87
N ALA A 7 5.79 11.22 14.65
CA ALA A 7 6.51 10.86 13.44
C ALA A 7 7.95 11.34 13.48
N THR A 8 8.89 10.45 13.17
CA THR A 8 10.28 10.85 12.98
C THR A 8 10.48 11.39 11.57
N LYS A 9 11.61 12.07 11.34
CA LYS A 9 12.04 12.45 9.99
C LYS A 9 12.09 11.23 9.05
N ARG A 10 12.55 10.08 9.55
CA ARG A 10 12.66 8.85 8.78
C ARG A 10 11.31 8.35 8.28
N ASP A 11 10.26 8.46 9.11
CA ASP A 11 8.92 8.01 8.70
C ASP A 11 8.38 8.87 7.55
N LEU A 12 8.51 10.20 7.66
CA LEU A 12 8.04 11.14 6.65
C LEU A 12 8.83 11.02 5.34
N GLU A 13 10.15 10.91 5.40
CA GLU A 13 10.98 10.70 4.20
C GLU A 13 10.68 9.35 3.54
N THR A 14 10.33 8.31 4.30
CA THR A 14 9.95 7.02 3.72
C THR A 14 8.62 7.09 2.99
N VAL A 15 7.63 7.86 3.48
CA VAL A 15 6.39 8.13 2.71
C VAL A 15 6.72 8.88 1.41
N LYS A 16 7.50 9.98 1.51
CA LYS A 16 7.92 10.76 0.34
C LYS A 16 8.65 9.90 -0.70
N GLU A 17 9.50 8.99 -0.25
CA GLU A 17 10.21 8.06 -1.12
C GLU A 17 9.24 7.11 -1.84
N ALA A 18 8.27 6.51 -1.14
CA ALA A 18 7.24 5.68 -1.78
C ALA A 18 6.48 6.45 -2.87
N LEU A 19 6.08 7.69 -2.59
CA LEU A 19 5.44 8.57 -3.58
C LEU A 19 6.34 8.81 -4.79
N THR A 20 7.63 9.04 -4.55
CA THR A 20 8.62 9.20 -5.63
C THR A 20 8.71 7.95 -6.50
N PHE A 21 8.66 6.75 -5.92
CA PHE A 21 8.64 5.49 -6.70
C PHE A 21 7.45 5.41 -7.65
N THR A 22 6.25 5.82 -7.25
CA THR A 22 5.06 5.82 -8.12
C THR A 22 5.19 6.72 -9.35
N LEU A 23 6.08 7.72 -9.27
CA LEU A 23 6.36 8.64 -10.36
C LEU A 23 7.56 8.25 -11.22
N ARG A 24 8.24 7.14 -10.92
CA ARG A 24 9.40 6.71 -11.70
C ARG A 24 9.02 6.24 -13.11
N PRO A 25 9.84 6.53 -14.14
CA PRO A 25 9.63 6.05 -15.50
C PRO A 25 9.43 4.53 -15.61
N GLU A 26 10.13 3.75 -14.79
CA GLU A 26 10.07 2.29 -14.80
C GLU A 26 8.69 1.76 -14.39
N LEU A 27 7.91 2.52 -13.61
CA LEU A 27 6.53 2.18 -13.29
C LEU A 27 5.51 2.69 -14.30
N ARG A 28 5.92 3.37 -15.39
CA ARG A 28 5.02 3.79 -16.48
C ARG A 28 4.42 2.61 -17.24
N PHE A 29 5.04 1.45 -17.13
CA PHE A 29 4.44 0.21 -17.61
C PHE A 29 3.09 -0.08 -16.92
N ILE A 30 2.97 0.27 -15.64
CA ILE A 30 1.75 0.11 -14.84
C ILE A 30 0.93 1.40 -14.90
N PHE A 31 1.53 2.49 -14.44
CA PHE A 31 0.94 3.83 -14.34
C PHE A 31 1.18 4.59 -15.64
N SER A 32 0.66 4.06 -16.74
CA SER A 32 0.81 4.65 -18.08
C SER A 32 0.05 5.96 -18.20
N ASP A 33 -1.11 6.06 -17.56
CA ASP A 33 -1.87 7.31 -17.43
C ASP A 33 -1.74 7.88 -16.01
N LEU A 34 -0.74 8.74 -15.82
CA LEU A 34 -0.50 9.40 -14.54
C LEU A 34 -1.70 10.17 -14.00
N SER A 35 -2.57 10.68 -14.87
CA SER A 35 -3.69 11.52 -14.45
C SER A 35 -4.64 10.79 -13.48
N ARG A 36 -4.65 9.45 -13.53
CA ARG A 36 -5.45 8.57 -12.67
C ARG A 36 -4.95 8.50 -11.23
N ILE A 37 -3.66 8.78 -10.98
CA ILE A 37 -3.06 8.74 -9.64
C ILE A 37 -2.59 10.10 -9.14
N ILE A 38 -2.36 11.07 -10.03
CA ILE A 38 -1.68 12.33 -9.68
C ILE A 38 -2.45 13.20 -8.68
N LYS A 39 -3.78 13.07 -8.66
CA LYS A 39 -4.66 13.80 -7.74
C LYS A 39 -4.82 13.10 -6.39
N THR A 40 -4.28 11.89 -6.22
CA THR A 40 -4.45 11.08 -5.01
C THR A 40 -3.82 11.78 -3.81
N LEU A 41 -4.56 11.88 -2.72
CA LEU A 41 -4.01 12.30 -1.43
C LEU A 41 -3.47 11.08 -0.70
N THR A 42 -2.20 11.14 -0.28
CA THR A 42 -1.62 10.11 0.60
C THR A 42 -1.57 10.64 2.02
N ILE A 43 -2.15 9.91 2.95
CA ILE A 43 -2.44 10.40 4.29
C ILE A 43 -1.85 9.45 5.33
N SER A 44 -0.95 9.96 6.15
CA SER A 44 -0.50 9.29 7.36
C SER A 44 -0.75 10.15 8.58
N TYR A 45 -0.61 9.60 9.77
CA TYR A 45 -0.95 10.30 11.00
C TYR A 45 -0.11 9.79 12.17
N ASP A 46 0.13 10.66 13.14
CA ASP A 46 0.69 10.35 14.45
C ASP A 46 -0.24 10.89 15.55
N SER A 47 0.25 11.03 16.79
CA SER A 47 -0.56 11.56 17.90
C SER A 47 -0.86 13.06 17.83
N LYS A 48 -0.22 13.82 16.93
CA LYS A 48 -0.28 15.29 16.88
C LYS A 48 -0.74 15.83 15.53
N PHE A 49 -0.36 15.17 14.44
CA PHE A 49 -0.54 15.65 13.08
C PHE A 49 -1.09 14.57 12.15
N ILE A 50 -2.01 15.00 11.28
CA ILE A 50 -2.34 14.34 10.04
C ILE A 50 -1.41 14.91 8.97
N TYR A 51 -0.68 14.02 8.30
CA TYR A 51 0.26 14.32 7.22
C TYR A 51 -0.43 14.05 5.88
N VAL A 52 -0.75 15.10 5.14
CA VAL A 52 -1.39 15.01 3.83
C VAL A 52 -0.36 15.31 2.75
N TRP A 53 -0.13 14.35 1.87
CA TRP A 53 0.78 14.47 0.74
C TRP A 53 0.01 14.60 -0.58
N SER A 54 0.36 15.60 -1.38
CA SER A 54 0.04 15.63 -2.82
C SER A 54 1.15 14.95 -3.62
N LEU A 55 0.83 14.43 -4.80
CA LEU A 55 1.80 13.75 -5.67
C LEU A 55 2.47 14.69 -6.69
N ASP A 56 1.79 15.76 -7.14
CA ASP A 56 2.33 16.71 -8.12
C ASP A 56 2.10 18.19 -7.74
N PRO A 57 3.16 18.90 -7.33
CA PRO A 57 4.44 18.34 -6.89
C PRO A 57 4.26 17.51 -5.60
N ILE A 58 5.24 16.67 -5.28
CA ILE A 58 5.26 15.98 -3.98
C ILE A 58 5.41 17.03 -2.87
N LYS A 59 4.31 17.30 -2.15
CA LYS A 59 4.24 18.34 -1.13
C LYS A 59 3.52 17.81 0.11
N LEU A 60 4.13 18.03 1.27
CA LEU A 60 3.55 17.72 2.56
C LEU A 60 2.78 18.92 3.13
N THR A 61 1.59 18.66 3.65
CA THR A 61 0.84 19.55 4.53
C THR A 61 0.58 18.85 5.85
N LYS A 62 0.76 19.56 6.97
CA LYS A 62 0.51 19.04 8.31
C LYS A 62 -0.74 19.70 8.87
N ILE A 63 -1.64 18.89 9.42
CA ILE A 63 -2.88 19.35 10.04
C ILE A 63 -2.87 18.88 11.49
N SER A 64 -2.91 19.83 12.43
CA SER A 64 -3.01 19.50 13.85
C SER A 64 -4.36 18.83 14.15
N HIS A 65 -4.37 17.84 15.04
CA HIS A 65 -5.59 17.21 15.51
C HIS A 65 -5.50 16.81 16.98
N ASN A 66 -6.64 16.41 17.53
CA ASN A 66 -6.80 15.82 18.86
C ASN A 66 -7.42 14.42 18.81
N LEU A 67 -7.42 13.78 17.63
CA LEU A 67 -7.87 12.39 17.48
C LEU A 67 -6.95 11.41 18.20
N GLU A 68 -7.55 10.45 18.87
CA GLU A 68 -6.88 9.21 19.24
C GLU A 68 -6.73 8.32 18.01
N ILE A 69 -5.50 7.92 17.68
CA ILE A 69 -5.21 7.07 16.53
C ILE A 69 -5.11 5.60 16.99
N PRO A 70 -6.11 4.75 16.66
CA PRO A 70 -6.06 3.35 17.07
C PRO A 70 -4.97 2.59 16.29
N ASP A 71 -4.32 1.62 16.94
CA ASP A 71 -3.27 0.79 16.31
C ASP A 71 -3.77 0.12 15.00
N LYS A 72 -5.06 -0.23 14.92
CA LYS A 72 -5.64 -0.82 13.70
C LYS A 72 -5.51 0.05 12.46
N TRP A 73 -5.49 1.37 12.62
CA TRP A 73 -5.27 2.34 11.53
C TRP A 73 -3.79 2.41 11.15
N GLN A 74 -2.88 2.07 12.07
CA GLN A 74 -1.44 2.14 11.85
C GLN A 74 -0.85 0.84 11.29
N MET A 75 -1.64 -0.24 11.26
CA MET A 75 -1.18 -1.59 10.91
C MET A 75 -1.02 -1.83 9.40
N GLY A 76 -1.56 -0.95 8.57
CA GLY A 76 -1.62 -1.13 7.13
C GLY A 76 -1.77 0.20 6.38
N TRP A 77 -1.93 0.08 5.07
CA TRP A 77 -2.40 1.15 4.20
C TRP A 77 -3.66 0.68 3.48
N TRP A 78 -4.50 1.63 3.08
CA TRP A 78 -5.74 1.34 2.36
C TRP A 78 -6.08 2.46 1.38
N ALA A 79 -6.45 2.06 0.17
CA ALA A 79 -7.05 2.93 -0.83
C ALA A 79 -8.55 3.10 -0.60
N ASN A 80 -9.00 4.36 -0.64
CA ASN A 80 -10.38 4.83 -0.54
C ASN A 80 -11.11 4.46 0.77
N ILE A 81 -10.39 3.94 1.76
CA ILE A 81 -10.90 3.66 3.10
C ILE A 81 -10.29 4.65 4.07
N ILE A 82 -11.12 5.57 4.56
CA ILE A 82 -10.73 6.56 5.58
C ILE A 82 -11.81 6.64 6.64
N SER A 83 -11.38 6.63 7.90
CA SER A 83 -12.23 6.85 9.05
C SER A 83 -13.04 8.14 8.95
N ARG A 84 -14.32 8.09 9.35
CA ARG A 84 -15.18 9.28 9.43
C ARG A 84 -14.58 10.37 10.31
N GLU A 85 -13.87 9.99 11.38
CA GLU A 85 -13.22 10.93 12.29
C GLU A 85 -12.06 11.67 11.61
N LEU A 86 -11.20 10.94 10.89
CA LEU A 86 -10.09 11.53 10.16
C LEU A 86 -10.58 12.48 9.05
N LYS A 87 -11.67 12.12 8.36
CA LYS A 87 -12.26 12.95 7.29
C LYS A 87 -12.65 14.36 7.76
N LYS A 88 -12.99 14.56 9.03
CA LYS A 88 -13.39 15.87 9.58
C LYS A 88 -12.26 16.91 9.51
N TYR A 89 -11.00 16.47 9.49
CA TYR A 89 -9.82 17.34 9.44
C TYR A 89 -9.32 17.59 8.02
N LEU A 90 -9.75 16.76 7.07
CA LEU A 90 -9.27 16.86 5.69
C LEU A 90 -10.02 17.99 4.97
N PRO A 91 -9.33 18.73 4.07
CA PRO A 91 -10.01 19.71 3.24
C PRO A 91 -11.15 19.03 2.47
N ASN A 92 -12.31 19.69 2.39
CA ASN A 92 -13.51 19.14 1.76
C ASN A 92 -13.24 18.92 0.25
N LYS A 93 -12.80 17.72 -0.10
CA LYS A 93 -12.42 17.34 -1.47
C LYS A 93 -13.21 16.11 -1.89
N ILE A 94 -14.47 16.36 -2.24
CA ILE A 94 -15.37 15.34 -2.79
C ILE A 94 -14.73 14.74 -4.05
N GLY A 95 -14.72 13.41 -4.13
CA GLY A 95 -14.29 12.69 -5.34
C GLY A 95 -12.78 12.56 -5.55
N ILE A 96 -11.95 13.01 -4.62
CA ILE A 96 -10.49 12.80 -4.71
C ILE A 96 -10.13 11.43 -4.12
N PRO A 97 -9.45 10.54 -4.87
CA PRO A 97 -8.93 9.29 -4.31
C PRO A 97 -7.99 9.56 -3.15
N MET A 98 -8.07 8.72 -2.12
CA MET A 98 -7.22 8.87 -0.96
C MET A 98 -6.63 7.53 -0.54
N ILE A 99 -5.35 7.53 -0.21
CA ILE A 99 -4.64 6.39 0.35
C ILE A 99 -4.30 6.78 1.79
N SER A 100 -4.62 5.94 2.77
CA SER A 100 -4.32 6.24 4.17
C SER A 100 -3.73 5.07 4.93
N GLY A 101 -2.83 5.34 5.88
CA GLY A 101 -2.19 4.28 6.65
C GLY A 101 -1.22 4.77 7.71
N GLY A 102 -0.63 3.81 8.41
CA GLY A 102 0.36 4.06 9.46
C GLY A 102 1.69 4.58 8.93
N LEU A 103 2.44 5.26 9.80
CA LEU A 103 3.83 5.60 9.56
C LEU A 103 4.73 4.36 9.67
N LEU A 104 5.94 4.43 9.09
CA LEU A 104 6.88 3.30 9.00
C LEU A 104 7.11 2.60 10.34
N THR A 105 7.38 3.36 11.40
CA THR A 105 7.71 2.81 12.72
C THR A 105 6.52 2.04 13.34
N PRO A 106 5.32 2.64 13.50
CA PRO A 106 4.13 1.90 13.93
C PRO A 106 3.80 0.71 13.05
N PHE A 107 3.84 0.88 11.72
CA PHE A 107 3.53 -0.19 10.78
C PHE A 107 4.41 -1.43 11.01
N ILE A 108 5.73 -1.26 11.04
CA ILE A 108 6.66 -2.39 11.23
C ILE A 108 6.46 -3.05 12.59
N ALA A 109 6.30 -2.25 13.66
CA ALA A 109 6.12 -2.77 15.00
C ALA A 109 4.83 -3.60 15.12
N LEU A 110 3.72 -3.11 14.57
CA LEU A 110 2.44 -3.82 14.56
C LEU A 110 2.47 -5.06 13.67
N GLN A 111 3.14 -5.01 12.51
CA GLN A 111 3.32 -6.19 11.65
C GLN A 111 4.15 -7.28 12.33
N LYS A 112 5.18 -6.91 13.11
CA LYS A 112 5.93 -7.85 13.95
C LYS A 112 5.08 -8.44 15.07
N ALA A 113 4.21 -7.63 15.68
CA ALA A 113 3.33 -8.07 16.77
C ALA A 113 2.28 -9.10 16.35
N LYS A 114 1.97 -9.24 15.06
CA LYS A 114 1.05 -10.28 14.54
C LYS A 114 1.57 -11.72 14.73
N ASN A 115 2.86 -11.91 15.00
CA ASN A 115 3.49 -13.22 15.18
C ASN A 115 3.22 -14.21 14.02
N ILE A 116 3.19 -13.69 12.79
CA ILE A 116 3.06 -14.50 11.56
C ILE A 116 4.46 -14.95 11.14
N SER A 117 4.65 -16.27 10.98
CA SER A 117 5.90 -16.81 10.43
C SER A 117 6.18 -16.23 9.05
N ASP A 118 7.44 -15.84 8.83
CA ASP A 118 7.91 -15.30 7.55
C ASP A 118 7.10 -14.10 7.03
N ASN A 119 6.50 -13.28 7.92
CA ASN A 119 5.74 -12.09 7.52
C ASN A 119 6.60 -11.18 6.62
N PRO A 120 6.24 -10.97 5.34
CA PRO A 120 7.04 -10.18 4.42
C PRO A 120 6.94 -8.68 4.72
N TYR A 121 5.93 -8.25 5.51
CA TYR A 121 5.59 -6.85 5.78
C TYR A 121 6.28 -6.24 7.01
N ILE A 122 7.43 -6.78 7.45
CA ILE A 122 8.16 -6.31 8.66
C ILE A 122 9.39 -5.45 8.36
N THR A 123 9.52 -4.95 7.13
CA THR A 123 10.70 -4.20 6.67
C THR A 123 10.34 -2.82 6.11
N ARG A 124 11.36 -1.99 5.89
CA ARG A 124 11.17 -0.72 5.19
C ARG A 124 10.80 -0.91 3.73
N GLU A 125 11.42 -1.86 3.05
CA GLU A 125 11.12 -2.17 1.65
C GLU A 125 9.66 -2.59 1.48
N SER A 126 9.18 -3.49 2.35
CA SER A 126 7.77 -3.89 2.33
C SER A 126 6.81 -2.75 2.61
N TYR A 127 7.17 -1.81 3.51
CA TYR A 127 6.37 -0.61 3.74
C TYR A 127 6.25 0.27 2.48
N LEU A 128 7.36 0.48 1.76
CA LEU A 128 7.35 1.21 0.50
C LEU A 128 6.48 0.49 -0.54
N ALA A 129 6.63 -0.84 -0.64
CA ALA A 129 5.86 -1.69 -1.54
C ALA A 129 4.35 -1.63 -1.25
N THR A 130 3.96 -1.66 0.02
CA THR A 130 2.56 -1.53 0.44
C THR A 130 1.95 -0.20 0.04
N ILE A 131 2.69 0.93 0.12
CA ILE A 131 2.15 2.21 -0.39
C ILE A 131 1.96 2.14 -1.91
N VAL A 132 2.91 1.56 -2.65
CA VAL A 132 2.79 1.40 -4.10
C VAL A 132 1.64 0.45 -4.49
N HIS A 133 1.37 -0.58 -3.70
CA HIS A 133 0.20 -1.47 -3.82
C HIS A 133 -1.10 -0.67 -3.80
N GLU A 134 -1.26 0.26 -2.85
CA GLU A 134 -2.47 1.09 -2.76
C GLU A 134 -2.65 2.02 -3.97
N PHE A 135 -1.56 2.47 -4.58
CA PHE A 135 -1.65 3.18 -5.87
C PHE A 135 -2.12 2.27 -7.00
N GLY A 136 -1.84 0.97 -6.93
CA GLY A 136 -2.46 -0.03 -7.79
C GLY A 136 -3.98 -0.08 -7.63
N HIS A 137 -4.49 -0.05 -6.39
CA HIS A 137 -5.94 0.03 -6.16
C HIS A 137 -6.57 1.28 -6.75
N VAL A 138 -5.94 2.45 -6.55
CA VAL A 138 -6.42 3.72 -7.12
C VAL A 138 -6.39 3.67 -8.65
N TYR A 139 -5.29 3.21 -9.23
CA TYR A 139 -5.15 3.14 -10.68
C TYR A 139 -6.10 2.14 -11.31
N PHE A 140 -6.36 0.98 -10.73
CA PHE A 140 -7.25 -0.01 -11.36
C PHE A 140 -8.71 0.09 -10.88
N GLU A 141 -9.04 1.12 -10.09
CA GLU A 141 -10.40 1.47 -9.63
C GLU A 141 -11.16 0.29 -8.98
N GLY A 142 -10.49 -0.47 -8.11
CA GLY A 142 -11.11 -1.68 -7.54
C GLY A 142 -10.61 -2.04 -6.15
N ASN A 143 -11.56 -2.23 -5.23
CA ASN A 143 -11.37 -2.91 -3.93
C ASN A 143 -12.04 -4.29 -3.93
N ASN A 144 -12.28 -4.84 -5.12
CA ASN A 144 -12.79 -6.19 -5.33
C ASN A 144 -11.64 -7.14 -5.67
N LYS A 145 -11.95 -8.42 -5.86
CA LYS A 145 -10.97 -9.46 -6.22
C LYS A 145 -10.06 -9.13 -7.39
N LYS A 146 -10.58 -8.43 -8.42
CA LYS A 146 -9.79 -7.98 -9.58
C LYS A 146 -8.88 -6.81 -9.21
N GLY A 147 -9.38 -5.88 -8.40
CA GLY A 147 -8.62 -4.77 -7.83
C GLY A 147 -7.45 -5.23 -6.96
N GLU A 148 -7.68 -6.15 -6.03
CA GLU A 148 -6.63 -6.79 -5.22
C GLU A 148 -5.57 -7.46 -6.11
N LEU A 149 -6.00 -8.21 -7.14
CA LEU A 149 -5.06 -8.84 -8.07
C LEU A 149 -4.19 -7.81 -8.79
N SER A 150 -4.77 -6.70 -9.24
CA SER A 150 -4.04 -5.60 -9.88
C SER A 150 -3.08 -4.90 -8.94
N ALA A 151 -3.50 -4.68 -7.70
CA ALA A 151 -2.69 -4.06 -6.66
C ALA A 151 -1.49 -4.96 -6.31
N PHE A 152 -1.70 -6.26 -6.12
CA PHE A 152 -0.60 -7.20 -5.91
C PHE A 152 0.30 -7.37 -7.14
N CYS A 153 -0.23 -7.35 -8.36
CA CYS A 153 0.63 -7.33 -9.57
C CYS A 153 1.51 -6.07 -9.58
N THR A 154 0.98 -4.95 -9.10
CA THR A 154 1.70 -3.69 -8.95
C THR A 154 2.79 -3.77 -7.89
N GLU A 155 2.46 -4.28 -6.69
CA GLU A 155 3.42 -4.52 -5.60
C GLU A 155 4.56 -5.43 -6.05
N TYR A 156 4.21 -6.54 -6.73
CA TYR A 156 5.14 -7.57 -7.14
C TYR A 156 6.11 -7.05 -8.19
N TYR A 157 5.61 -6.36 -9.22
CA TYR A 157 6.44 -5.77 -10.26
C TYR A 157 7.37 -4.69 -9.69
N ALA A 158 6.85 -3.79 -8.85
CA ALA A 158 7.67 -2.76 -8.20
C ALA A 158 8.76 -3.39 -7.30
N SER A 159 8.41 -4.45 -6.56
CA SER A 159 9.36 -5.17 -5.71
C SER A 159 10.46 -5.86 -6.52
N GLN A 160 10.15 -6.43 -7.67
CA GLN A 160 11.17 -6.99 -8.58
C GLN A 160 12.15 -5.94 -9.08
N LEU A 161 11.70 -4.71 -9.32
CA LEU A 161 12.54 -3.63 -9.82
C LEU A 161 13.39 -2.98 -8.73
N PHE A 162 12.83 -2.75 -7.55
CA PHE A 162 13.41 -1.84 -6.56
C PHE A 162 13.74 -2.49 -5.22
N TRP A 163 13.12 -3.62 -4.88
CA TRP A 163 13.17 -4.22 -3.54
C TRP A 163 13.37 -5.74 -3.61
N PRO A 164 14.56 -6.20 -4.06
CA PRO A 164 14.85 -7.62 -4.25
C PRO A 164 14.74 -8.44 -2.95
N ASN A 165 15.01 -7.85 -1.78
CA ASN A 165 14.87 -8.58 -0.52
C ASN A 165 13.39 -8.74 -0.14
N HIS A 166 12.56 -7.71 -0.39
CA HIS A 166 11.11 -7.82 -0.21
C HIS A 166 10.52 -8.92 -1.09
N ILE A 167 10.86 -8.98 -2.38
CA ILE A 167 10.29 -9.99 -3.28
C ILE A 167 10.71 -11.41 -2.92
N GLU A 168 11.93 -11.61 -2.40
CA GLU A 168 12.36 -12.92 -1.88
C GLU A 168 11.50 -13.36 -0.68
N LYS A 169 11.25 -12.44 0.27
CA LYS A 169 10.41 -12.71 1.44
C LYS A 169 8.96 -12.97 1.05
N LEU A 170 8.42 -12.19 0.12
CA LEU A 170 7.06 -12.35 -0.39
C LEU A 170 6.88 -13.72 -1.04
N ASN A 171 7.87 -14.19 -1.81
CA ASN A 171 7.87 -15.53 -2.40
C ASN A 171 7.87 -16.63 -1.33
N LYS A 172 8.74 -16.53 -0.32
CA LYS A 172 8.78 -17.49 0.80
C LYS A 172 7.44 -17.56 1.53
N PHE A 173 6.83 -16.41 1.77
CA PHE A 173 5.52 -16.31 2.41
C PHE A 173 4.41 -16.95 1.56
N ILE A 174 4.39 -16.71 0.25
CA ILE A 174 3.45 -17.35 -0.70
C ILE A 174 3.60 -18.87 -0.68
N GLU A 175 4.83 -19.39 -0.70
CA GLU A 175 5.09 -20.84 -0.63
C GLU A 175 4.64 -21.44 0.70
N MET A 176 4.82 -20.73 1.81
CA MET A 176 4.28 -21.13 3.11
C MET A 176 2.75 -21.20 3.10
N ILE A 177 2.06 -20.18 2.56
CA ILE A 177 0.59 -20.17 2.45
C ILE A 177 0.10 -21.38 1.64
N ARG A 178 0.73 -21.65 0.48
CA ARG A 178 0.38 -22.79 -0.39
C ARG A 178 0.51 -24.14 0.31
N LYS A 179 1.51 -24.31 1.17
CA LYS A 179 1.72 -25.54 1.93
C LYS A 179 0.68 -25.72 3.05
N ASN A 180 0.22 -24.62 3.64
CA ASN A 180 -0.59 -24.65 4.86
C ASN A 180 -2.09 -24.40 4.62
N THR A 181 -2.51 -24.00 3.41
CA THR A 181 -3.89 -23.63 3.13
C THR A 181 -4.56 -24.66 2.21
N PRO A 182 -5.68 -25.29 2.61
CA PRO A 182 -6.47 -26.12 1.73
C PRO A 182 -6.90 -25.34 0.47
N THR A 183 -6.88 -25.97 -0.70
CA THR A 183 -7.23 -25.34 -2.00
C THR A 183 -8.59 -24.65 -2.02
N LYS A 184 -9.55 -25.08 -1.20
CA LYS A 184 -10.89 -24.45 -1.10
C LYS A 184 -10.89 -23.12 -0.35
N THR A 185 -9.99 -22.90 0.62
CA THR A 185 -9.90 -21.65 1.40
C THR A 185 -9.27 -20.51 0.61
N GLU A 186 -8.45 -20.80 -0.41
CA GLU A 186 -7.83 -19.80 -1.29
C GLU A 186 -8.87 -18.98 -2.09
N HIS A 187 -10.08 -19.50 -2.27
CA HIS A 187 -11.09 -18.85 -3.11
C HIS A 187 -11.96 -17.81 -2.39
N ASN A 188 -12.06 -17.90 -1.06
CA ASN A 188 -13.00 -17.11 -0.27
C ASN A 188 -12.41 -15.79 0.24
N ASP A 189 -11.09 -15.71 0.44
CA ASP A 189 -10.40 -14.48 0.78
C ASP A 189 -9.81 -13.84 -0.48
N GLN A 190 -10.34 -12.67 -0.87
CA GLN A 190 -9.91 -11.97 -2.08
C GLN A 190 -8.44 -11.53 -2.03
N HIS A 191 -7.92 -11.22 -0.84
CA HIS A 191 -6.56 -10.74 -0.64
C HIS A 191 -5.57 -11.90 -0.76
N ILE A 192 -5.86 -13.03 -0.11
CA ILE A 192 -5.06 -14.26 -0.26
C ILE A 192 -5.10 -14.77 -1.70
N PHE A 193 -6.29 -14.78 -2.32
CA PHE A 193 -6.41 -15.14 -3.74
C PHE A 193 -5.50 -14.29 -4.62
N ALA A 194 -5.55 -12.96 -4.45
CA ALA A 194 -4.79 -12.03 -5.27
C ALA A 194 -3.28 -12.19 -5.07
N LEU A 195 -2.82 -12.28 -3.81
CA LEU A 195 -1.43 -12.53 -3.47
C LEU A 195 -0.88 -13.80 -4.12
N LEU A 196 -1.63 -14.92 -4.05
CA LEU A 196 -1.20 -16.20 -4.61
C LEU A 196 -1.15 -16.25 -6.14
N ASN A 197 -1.93 -15.38 -6.80
CA ASN A 197 -2.11 -15.39 -8.26
C ASN A 197 -1.37 -14.26 -8.98
N ALA A 198 -0.99 -13.18 -8.30
CA ALA A 198 -0.30 -12.04 -8.92
C ALA A 198 0.98 -12.46 -9.65
N ASN A 199 1.89 -13.18 -8.98
CA ASN A 199 3.14 -13.65 -9.60
C ASN A 199 2.89 -14.53 -10.85
N LYS A 200 1.93 -15.45 -10.74
CA LYS A 200 1.55 -16.33 -11.86
C LYS A 200 1.03 -15.50 -13.05
N PHE A 201 0.23 -14.47 -12.76
CA PHE A 201 -0.35 -13.61 -13.77
C PHE A 201 0.71 -12.76 -14.50
N ILE A 202 1.60 -12.10 -13.76
CA ILE A 202 2.67 -11.30 -14.37
C ILE A 202 3.66 -12.17 -15.15
N THR A 203 3.94 -13.40 -14.69
CA THR A 203 4.85 -14.33 -15.40
C THR A 203 4.22 -14.81 -16.70
N ARG A 204 2.90 -15.03 -16.72
CA ARG A 204 2.16 -15.41 -17.92
C ARG A 204 2.01 -14.26 -18.91
N TYR A 205 1.91 -13.02 -18.44
CA TYR A 205 1.67 -11.82 -19.25
C TYR A 205 2.69 -10.70 -19.00
N PRO A 206 4.00 -10.94 -19.10
CA PRO A 206 5.04 -10.04 -18.57
C PRO A 206 5.05 -8.65 -19.21
N LYS A 207 4.56 -8.54 -20.45
CA LYS A 207 4.56 -7.30 -21.23
C LYS A 207 3.18 -6.65 -21.39
N VAL A 208 2.11 -7.29 -20.92
CA VAL A 208 0.74 -6.87 -21.22
C VAL A 208 -0.24 -7.06 -20.07
N TRP A 209 0.22 -7.51 -18.90
CA TRP A 209 -0.66 -7.73 -17.74
C TRP A 209 -1.49 -6.50 -17.36
N PRO A 210 -0.98 -5.24 -17.40
CA PRO A 210 -1.79 -4.08 -17.04
C PRO A 210 -3.00 -3.93 -17.98
N ILE A 211 -2.78 -4.12 -19.28
CA ILE A 211 -3.82 -4.08 -20.31
C ILE A 211 -4.83 -5.22 -20.11
N LYS A 212 -4.36 -6.42 -19.74
CA LYS A 212 -5.23 -7.57 -19.47
C LYS A 212 -6.10 -7.38 -18.22
N LEU A 213 -5.65 -6.60 -17.24
CA LEU A 213 -6.42 -6.26 -16.05
C LEU A 213 -7.37 -5.06 -16.26
N LEU A 214 -7.21 -4.27 -17.32
CA LEU A 214 -8.16 -3.20 -17.64
C LEU A 214 -9.39 -3.69 -18.43
N LYS A 215 -9.26 -4.83 -19.13
CA LYS A 215 -10.36 -5.49 -19.84
C LYS A 215 -11.21 -6.35 -18.90
#